data_AF-A0A2N7WCM8-F1
#
_entry.id   AF-A0A2N7WCM8-F1
#
_cell.length_a   1.000
_cell.length_b   1.000
_cell.length_c   1.000
_cell.angle_alpha   90.00
_cell.angle_beta   90.00
_cell.angle_gamma   90.00
#
_symmetry.space_group_name_H-M   'P 1'
#
loop_
_entity.id
_entity.type
_entity.pdbx_description
1 polymer ?
#
loop_
_entity_poly.entity_id
_entity_poly.type
_entity_poly.pdbx_seq_one_letter_code
_entity_poly.pdbx_strand_id
1 'polypeptide(L)'
;MLAVVVLTIGIWAVYKIGFGQMVATANLRPERLRDYTFPTWHQYSWTQHGFLTFLVADGYAKGQAYANEPTLYLWLMWVLYRIQLIFPAVTMRLMVALISMSASLLSIGYAIGSPTWAKLDFRRTVLLLAAFAYFLTLPTFWISLGKFNVDNVFVLIFPVLLVASAVIARRGPQGKSFWLTAVVMCVLMPMTAALFGAFMGLRAIFARRLDLRMLRSAIVMSVLSVIVYLQPVVVAKLLHFTSENSTWLFRSGLDGDMQYYGNFINSVFVPYFNRPMYFVLIPAALLLLQLWYRIRFAPQSNSTEETGYPDAMMPYLFASYLLTLLFWPQAVAIHPYLYDPLLIGPVGAWIVLNFAKPEVYERHYLAWLFVLLFLVTFNATKIAQAAHCSACYFPSWGMQSQQAG
;
A
#
# COMPACT_ATOMS: atom_id res chain seq x y z
N MET A 1 11.95 23.25 1.27
CA MET A 1 13.37 22.84 1.22
C MET A 1 13.73 21.87 2.35
N LEU A 2 13.57 22.24 3.64
CA LEU A 2 13.91 21.38 4.78
C LEU A 2 13.26 19.98 4.74
N ALA A 3 11.95 19.90 4.46
CA ALA A 3 11.26 18.61 4.36
C ALA A 3 11.84 17.70 3.27
N VAL A 4 12.20 18.26 2.11
CA VAL A 4 12.82 17.49 1.02
C VAL A 4 14.16 16.93 1.47
N VAL A 5 15.01 17.75 2.10
CA VAL A 5 16.32 17.33 2.62
C VAL A 5 16.17 16.21 3.64
N VAL A 6 15.29 16.36 4.63
CA VAL A 6 15.06 15.34 5.68
C VAL A 6 14.56 14.03 5.06
N LEU A 7 13.64 14.09 4.11
CA LEU A 7 13.09 12.90 3.46
C LEU A 7 14.13 12.21 2.57
N THR A 8 14.91 12.96 1.80
CA THR A 8 16.00 12.40 0.98
C THR A 8 17.07 11.75 1.83
N ILE A 9 17.51 12.41 2.90
CA ILE A 9 18.49 11.84 3.86
C ILE A 9 17.89 10.61 4.55
N GLY A 10 16.62 10.65 4.94
CA GLY A 10 15.95 9.51 5.57
C GLY A 10 15.83 8.30 4.65
N ILE A 11 15.47 8.50 3.38
CA ILE A 11 15.42 7.43 2.38
C ILE A 11 16.82 6.83 2.18
N TRP A 12 17.83 7.68 2.06
CA TRP A 12 19.23 7.23 1.94
C TRP A 12 19.69 6.45 3.17
N ALA A 13 19.33 6.91 4.38
CA ALA A 13 19.64 6.23 5.62
C ALA A 13 18.99 4.83 5.68
N VAL A 14 17.70 4.71 5.35
CA VAL A 14 17.03 3.40 5.31
C VAL A 14 17.67 2.45 4.28
N TYR A 15 18.05 2.97 3.12
CA TYR A 15 18.80 2.22 2.12
C TYR A 15 20.12 1.67 2.69
N LYS A 16 20.90 2.51 3.37
CA LYS A 16 22.19 2.12 3.96
C LYS A 16 22.07 1.20 5.17
N ILE A 17 21.04 1.37 5.99
CA ILE A 17 20.84 0.61 7.24
C ILE A 17 20.44 -0.84 6.95
N GLY A 18 19.71 -1.12 5.87
CA GLY A 18 19.38 -2.51 5.57
C GLY A 18 18.68 -2.78 4.23
N PHE A 19 17.91 -1.83 3.70
CA PHE A 19 17.17 -2.09 2.46
C PHE A 19 18.08 -2.39 1.27
N GLY A 20 19.24 -1.74 1.15
CA GLY A 20 20.22 -2.02 0.11
C GLY A 20 20.73 -3.47 0.13
N GLN A 21 20.99 -4.02 1.32
CA GLN A 21 21.42 -5.42 1.46
C GLN A 21 20.28 -6.41 1.16
N MET A 22 19.04 -6.10 1.56
CA MET A 22 17.88 -6.92 1.19
C MET A 22 17.72 -6.97 -0.34
N VAL A 23 17.81 -5.82 -1.02
CA VAL A 23 17.79 -5.73 -2.48
C VAL A 23 18.94 -6.53 -3.11
N ALA A 24 20.16 -6.36 -2.62
CA ALA A 24 21.33 -7.09 -3.12
C ALA A 24 21.12 -8.62 -3.01
N THR A 25 20.62 -9.08 -1.86
CA THR A 25 20.33 -10.50 -1.61
C THR A 25 19.22 -11.03 -2.52
N ALA A 26 18.13 -10.26 -2.68
CA ALA A 26 17.02 -10.63 -3.54
C ALA A 26 17.45 -10.75 -5.01
N ASN A 27 18.35 -9.88 -5.47
CA ASN A 27 18.84 -9.91 -6.85
C ASN A 27 19.66 -11.15 -7.20
N LEU A 28 20.21 -11.86 -6.20
CA LEU A 28 20.91 -13.14 -6.40
C LEU A 28 19.95 -14.30 -6.73
N ARG A 29 18.64 -14.09 -6.59
CA ARG A 29 17.62 -15.09 -6.88
C ARG A 29 16.81 -14.68 -8.11
N PRO A 30 16.19 -15.64 -8.81
CA PRO A 30 15.28 -15.31 -9.89
C PRO A 30 14.08 -14.52 -9.36
N GLU A 31 13.69 -13.49 -10.09
CA GLU A 31 12.57 -12.59 -9.84
C GLU A 31 11.56 -12.75 -10.98
N ARG A 32 10.30 -13.04 -10.65
CA ARG A 32 9.25 -13.45 -11.61
C ARG A 32 9.12 -12.51 -12.81
N LEU A 33 9.08 -11.20 -12.55
CA LEU A 33 8.95 -10.21 -13.61
C LEU A 33 10.24 -10.09 -14.44
N ARG A 34 11.39 -9.98 -13.77
CA ARG A 34 12.71 -9.74 -14.39
C ARG A 34 13.19 -10.93 -15.23
N ASP A 35 13.06 -12.13 -14.70
CA ASP A 35 13.74 -13.32 -15.23
C ASP A 35 12.80 -14.27 -15.98
N TYR A 36 11.48 -14.14 -15.81
CA TYR A 36 10.51 -14.99 -16.53
C TYR A 36 9.62 -14.14 -17.44
N THR A 37 8.90 -13.16 -16.89
CA THR A 37 7.89 -12.42 -17.67
C THR A 37 8.49 -11.54 -18.77
N PHE A 38 9.43 -10.65 -18.44
CA PHE A 38 9.96 -9.71 -19.43
C PHE A 38 10.86 -10.37 -20.49
N PRO A 39 11.62 -11.43 -20.19
CA PRO A 39 12.28 -12.23 -21.22
C PRO A 39 11.28 -12.82 -22.22
N THR A 40 10.15 -13.36 -21.77
CA THR A 40 9.07 -13.80 -22.68
C THR A 40 8.54 -12.65 -23.53
N TRP A 41 8.32 -11.46 -22.96
CA TRP A 41 7.88 -10.29 -23.72
C TRP A 41 8.90 -9.79 -24.75
N HIS A 42 10.18 -10.08 -24.55
CA HIS A 42 11.22 -9.77 -25.52
C HIS A 42 11.34 -10.82 -26.62
N GLN A 43 11.04 -12.07 -26.31
CA GLN A 43 11.16 -13.18 -27.26
C GLN A 43 9.94 -13.31 -28.18
N TYR A 44 8.75 -12.99 -27.68
CA TYR A 44 7.48 -13.16 -28.39
C TYR A 44 6.81 -11.81 -28.67
N SER A 45 5.97 -11.73 -29.70
CA SER A 45 5.24 -10.50 -30.00
C SER A 45 4.14 -10.21 -28.98
N TRP A 46 3.75 -8.94 -28.85
CA TRP A 46 2.66 -8.51 -27.96
C TRP A 46 1.33 -9.22 -28.22
N THR A 47 1.08 -9.65 -29.46
CA THR A 47 -0.09 -10.46 -29.85
C THR A 47 -0.03 -11.90 -29.33
N GLN A 48 1.15 -12.42 -29.01
CA GLN A 48 1.36 -13.78 -28.51
C GLN A 48 1.34 -13.86 -27.00
N HIS A 49 1.99 -12.92 -26.31
CA HIS A 49 2.04 -12.93 -24.85
C HIS A 49 0.93 -12.07 -24.20
N GLY A 50 0.26 -11.19 -24.95
CA GLY A 50 -0.92 -10.45 -24.49
C GLY A 50 -0.70 -9.54 -23.27
N PHE A 51 0.55 -9.17 -22.99
CA PHE A 51 0.96 -8.52 -21.74
C PHE A 51 0.63 -9.31 -20.46
N LEU A 52 0.58 -10.64 -20.55
CA LEU A 52 0.38 -11.52 -19.40
C LEU A 52 1.68 -11.72 -18.61
N THR A 53 1.54 -12.16 -17.37
CA THR A 53 2.65 -12.45 -16.45
C THR A 53 2.92 -13.96 -16.41
N PHE A 54 4.19 -14.35 -16.23
CA PHE A 54 4.60 -15.76 -16.14
C PHE A 54 5.37 -15.97 -14.84
N LEU A 55 4.87 -16.85 -13.96
CA LEU A 55 5.42 -17.03 -12.61
C LEU A 55 6.65 -17.95 -12.55
N VAL A 56 6.86 -18.75 -13.60
CA VAL A 56 7.96 -19.69 -13.75
C VAL A 56 8.55 -19.59 -15.16
N ALA A 57 9.82 -19.98 -15.32
CA ALA A 57 10.58 -19.82 -16.57
C ALA A 57 9.91 -20.51 -17.78
N ASP A 58 9.25 -21.65 -17.57
CA ASP A 58 8.58 -22.42 -18.62
C ASP A 58 7.06 -22.20 -18.69
N GLY A 59 6.53 -21.21 -17.97
CA GLY A 59 5.09 -20.94 -17.91
C GLY A 59 4.49 -20.66 -19.29
N TYR A 60 5.16 -19.85 -20.11
CA TYR A 60 4.72 -19.56 -21.47
C TYR A 60 4.64 -20.84 -22.33
N ALA A 61 5.68 -21.68 -22.30
CA ALA A 61 5.73 -22.92 -23.07
C ALA A 61 4.67 -23.94 -22.62
N LYS A 62 4.31 -23.94 -21.33
CA LYS A 62 3.25 -24.76 -20.75
C LYS A 62 1.84 -24.22 -21.02
N GLY A 63 1.70 -23.04 -21.63
CA GLY A 63 0.40 -22.38 -21.75
C GLY A 63 -0.18 -22.02 -20.37
N GLN A 64 0.66 -21.59 -19.43
CA GLN A 64 0.30 -21.16 -18.08
C GLN A 64 0.64 -19.69 -17.89
N ALA A 65 -0.34 -18.87 -17.51
CA ALA A 65 -0.15 -17.44 -17.29
C ALA A 65 -0.86 -16.96 -16.02
N TYR A 66 -0.26 -15.98 -15.36
CA TYR A 66 -0.84 -15.26 -14.24
C TYR A 66 -1.58 -14.02 -14.76
N ALA A 67 -2.91 -14.06 -14.65
CA ALA A 67 -3.82 -13.10 -15.26
C ALA A 67 -4.50 -12.20 -14.21
N ASN A 68 -3.75 -11.73 -13.22
CA ASN A 68 -4.25 -10.83 -12.17
C ASN A 68 -3.58 -9.45 -12.16
N GLU A 69 -2.40 -9.33 -12.75
CA GLU A 69 -1.65 -8.08 -12.72
C GLU A 69 -2.22 -7.07 -13.73
N PRO A 70 -2.48 -5.82 -13.32
CA PRO A 70 -2.96 -4.79 -14.24
C PRO A 70 -1.90 -4.42 -15.27
N THR A 71 -2.30 -4.36 -16.54
CA THR A 71 -1.39 -4.08 -17.66
C THR A 71 -0.57 -2.81 -17.45
N LEU A 72 -1.19 -1.70 -16.99
CA LEU A 72 -0.45 -0.45 -16.79
C LEU A 72 0.65 -0.57 -15.71
N TYR A 73 0.38 -1.35 -14.67
CA TYR A 73 1.40 -1.65 -13.66
C TYR A 73 2.56 -2.45 -14.27
N LEU A 74 2.27 -3.47 -15.07
CA LEU A 74 3.31 -4.24 -15.77
C LEU A 74 4.14 -3.39 -16.74
N TRP A 75 3.52 -2.41 -17.41
CA TRP A 75 4.24 -1.45 -18.25
C TRP A 75 5.20 -0.59 -17.44
N LEU A 76 4.77 -0.08 -16.27
CA LEU A 76 5.67 0.63 -15.36
C LEU A 76 6.85 -0.26 -14.97
N MET A 77 6.58 -1.50 -14.55
CA MET A 77 7.62 -2.44 -14.15
C MET A 77 8.57 -2.78 -15.31
N TRP A 78 8.06 -2.91 -16.53
CA TRP A 78 8.87 -3.12 -17.72
C TRP A 78 9.79 -1.94 -17.99
N VAL A 79 9.31 -0.69 -17.88
CA VAL A 79 10.17 0.50 -18.01
C VAL A 79 11.28 0.49 -16.96
N LEU A 80 10.95 0.17 -15.71
CA LEU A 80 11.94 0.05 -14.64
C LEU A 80 12.96 -1.07 -14.91
N TYR A 81 12.52 -2.20 -15.45
CA TYR A 81 13.40 -3.26 -15.91
C TYR A 81 14.34 -2.80 -17.03
N ARG A 82 13.85 -2.06 -18.02
CA ARG A 82 14.67 -1.48 -19.09
C ARG A 82 15.73 -0.51 -18.55
N ILE A 83 15.39 0.30 -17.55
CA ILE A 83 16.36 1.17 -16.85
C ILE A 83 17.41 0.32 -16.13
N GLN A 84 17.01 -0.75 -15.45
CA GLN A 84 17.93 -1.67 -14.77
C GLN A 84 18.91 -2.33 -15.76
N LEU A 85 18.48 -2.67 -16.98
CA LEU A 85 19.40 -3.21 -18.00
C LEU A 85 20.49 -2.22 -18.41
N ILE A 86 20.19 -0.91 -18.39
CA ILE A 86 21.15 0.16 -18.70
C ILE A 86 22.02 0.48 -17.48
N PHE A 87 21.43 0.48 -16.29
CA PHE A 87 22.08 0.79 -15.01
C PHE A 87 21.88 -0.35 -14.01
N PRO A 88 22.71 -1.42 -14.05
CA PRO A 88 22.50 -2.63 -13.23
C PRO A 88 22.47 -2.38 -11.71
N ALA A 89 23.14 -1.32 -11.24
CA ALA A 89 23.11 -0.91 -9.84
C ALA A 89 21.74 -0.37 -9.39
N VAL A 90 20.92 0.11 -10.32
CA VAL A 90 19.59 0.69 -10.08
C VAL A 90 18.54 -0.36 -10.42
N THR A 91 18.26 -1.23 -9.46
CA THR A 91 17.32 -2.34 -9.69
C THR A 91 15.87 -1.88 -9.68
N MET A 92 15.01 -2.60 -10.40
CA MET A 92 13.57 -2.37 -10.43
C MET A 92 12.96 -2.32 -9.03
N ARG A 93 13.36 -3.24 -8.15
CA ARG A 93 12.97 -3.27 -6.74
C ARG A 93 13.29 -1.97 -6.00
N LEU A 94 14.51 -1.46 -6.18
CA LEU A 94 14.94 -0.20 -5.59
C LEU A 94 14.09 0.97 -6.13
N MET A 95 13.91 1.04 -7.45
CA MET A 95 13.14 2.12 -8.08
C MET A 95 11.68 2.13 -7.62
N VAL A 96 11.01 0.98 -7.59
CA VAL A 96 9.62 0.89 -7.09
C VAL A 96 9.54 1.37 -5.65
N ALA A 97 10.44 0.94 -4.77
CA ALA A 97 10.41 1.36 -3.36
C ALA A 97 10.60 2.88 -3.22
N LEU A 98 11.51 3.47 -3.99
CA LEU A 98 11.73 4.91 -3.99
C LEU A 98 10.51 5.67 -4.50
N ILE A 99 9.90 5.21 -5.60
CA ILE A 99 8.70 5.80 -6.21
C ILE A 99 7.52 5.70 -5.23
N SER A 100 7.22 4.51 -4.71
CA SER A 100 6.10 4.27 -3.79
C SER A 100 6.23 5.06 -2.50
N MET A 101 7.41 5.09 -1.87
CA MET A 101 7.61 5.84 -0.62
C MET A 101 7.52 7.34 -0.88
N SER A 102 8.18 7.85 -1.93
CA SER A 102 8.11 9.28 -2.28
C SER A 102 6.68 9.71 -2.58
N ALA A 103 5.94 8.92 -3.38
CA ALA A 103 4.53 9.16 -3.65
C ALA A 103 3.69 9.15 -2.36
N SER A 104 3.94 8.23 -1.44
CA SER A 104 3.26 8.16 -0.15
C SER A 104 3.48 9.42 0.69
N LEU A 105 4.73 9.87 0.81
CA LEU A 105 5.10 11.07 1.55
C LEU A 105 4.48 12.33 0.91
N LEU A 106 4.50 12.44 -0.42
CA LEU A 106 3.88 13.54 -1.16
C LEU A 106 2.35 13.53 -0.99
N SER A 107 1.71 12.37 -1.06
CA SER A 107 0.27 12.21 -0.83
C SER A 107 -0.14 12.58 0.60
N ILE A 108 0.66 12.24 1.61
CA ILE A 108 0.46 12.70 3.00
C ILE A 108 0.61 14.22 3.08
N GLY A 109 1.66 14.79 2.47
CA GLY A 109 1.86 16.24 2.41
C GLY A 109 0.69 16.98 1.74
N TYR A 110 0.13 16.41 0.67
CA TYR A 110 -1.08 16.90 0.01
C TYR A 110 -2.31 16.80 0.93
N ALA A 111 -2.47 15.70 1.67
CA ALA A 111 -3.56 15.47 2.60
C ALA A 111 -3.53 16.40 3.83
N ILE A 112 -2.37 16.88 4.24
CA ILE A 112 -2.21 17.93 5.27
C ILE A 112 -2.81 19.27 4.79
N GLY A 113 -2.63 19.62 3.52
CA GLY A 113 -3.19 20.83 2.89
C GLY A 113 -2.40 22.10 3.18
N SER A 114 -2.42 23.06 2.23
CA SER A 114 -1.61 24.29 2.31
C SER A 114 -1.89 25.20 3.50
N PRO A 115 -3.14 25.38 3.98
CA PRO A 115 -3.40 26.26 5.14
C PRO A 115 -2.74 25.74 6.41
N THR A 116 -2.71 24.41 6.58
CA THR A 116 -2.06 23.76 7.73
C THR A 116 -0.55 24.00 7.72
N TRP A 117 0.10 23.85 6.55
CA TRP A 117 1.53 24.10 6.39
C TRP A 117 1.92 25.55 6.73
N ALA A 118 1.07 26.52 6.39
CA ALA A 118 1.32 27.94 6.67
C ALA A 118 1.25 28.31 8.15
N LYS A 119 0.58 27.50 8.98
CA LYS A 119 0.36 27.73 10.42
C LYS A 119 1.36 26.98 11.32
N LEU A 120 2.40 26.36 10.74
CA LEU A 120 3.40 25.59 11.51
C LEU A 120 4.48 26.51 12.07
N ASP A 121 4.61 26.54 13.40
CA ASP A 121 5.81 27.06 14.06
C ASP A 121 6.96 26.04 14.03
N PHE A 122 8.09 26.41 14.62
CA PHE A 122 9.27 25.55 14.69
C PHE A 122 9.01 24.21 15.39
N ARG A 123 8.37 24.20 16.57
CA ARG A 123 8.12 22.98 17.37
C ARG A 123 7.21 22.02 16.61
N ARG A 124 6.15 22.56 16.00
CA ARG A 124 5.18 21.82 15.18
C ARG A 124 5.85 21.26 13.93
N THR A 125 6.72 22.05 13.29
CA THR A 125 7.50 21.59 12.14
C THR A 125 8.41 20.41 12.51
N VAL A 126 9.13 20.49 13.63
CA VAL A 126 10.00 19.40 14.10
C VAL A 126 9.20 18.13 14.40
N LEU A 127 8.08 18.24 15.11
CA LEU A 127 7.20 17.10 15.39
C LEU A 127 6.65 16.47 14.10
N LEU A 128 6.21 17.29 13.16
CA LEU A 128 5.68 16.81 11.89
C LEU A 128 6.77 16.11 11.07
N LEU A 129 7.98 16.67 11.00
CA LEU A 129 9.12 16.03 10.35
C LEU A 129 9.50 14.70 11.03
N ALA A 130 9.45 14.63 12.36
CA ALA A 130 9.67 13.38 13.09
C ALA A 130 8.57 12.34 12.80
N ALA A 131 7.32 12.77 12.63
CA ALA A 131 6.21 11.89 12.24
C ALA A 131 6.38 11.38 10.79
N PHE A 132 6.81 12.24 9.87
CA PHE A 132 7.19 11.83 8.52
C PHE A 132 8.36 10.84 8.53
N ALA A 133 9.38 11.06 9.37
CA ALA A 133 10.48 10.13 9.54
C ALA A 133 10.02 8.79 10.12
N TYR A 134 9.07 8.79 11.06
CA TYR A 134 8.43 7.58 11.57
C TYR A 134 7.70 6.81 10.45
N PHE A 135 6.88 7.49 9.64
CA PHE A 135 6.22 6.87 8.49
C PHE A 135 7.23 6.31 7.47
N LEU A 136 8.24 7.11 7.13
CA LEU A 136 9.32 6.74 6.21
C LEU A 136 10.09 5.52 6.71
N THR A 137 10.21 5.32 8.01
CA THR A 137 10.93 4.18 8.57
C THR A 137 10.04 2.97 8.83
N LEU A 138 8.75 2.98 8.48
CA LEU A 138 7.86 1.83 8.72
C LEU A 138 8.46 0.52 8.17
N PRO A 139 8.79 -0.45 9.04
CA PRO A 139 9.55 -1.64 8.64
C PRO A 139 8.75 -2.55 7.70
N THR A 140 7.41 -2.58 7.84
CA THR A 140 6.50 -3.34 6.95
C THR A 140 6.72 -3.01 5.49
N PHE A 141 6.86 -1.72 5.14
CA PHE A 141 7.05 -1.27 3.77
C PHE A 141 8.38 -1.77 3.19
N TRP A 142 9.49 -1.49 3.87
CA TRP A 142 10.83 -1.79 3.36
C TRP A 142 11.14 -3.28 3.35
N ILE A 143 10.65 -4.03 4.35
CA ILE A 143 10.86 -5.47 4.40
C ILE A 143 9.99 -6.17 3.37
N SER A 144 8.74 -5.74 3.18
CA SER A 144 7.85 -6.24 2.11
C SER A 144 8.51 -6.06 0.73
N LEU A 145 8.96 -4.85 0.42
CA LEU A 145 9.62 -4.57 -0.85
C LEU A 145 11.07 -5.05 -0.93
N GLY A 146 11.70 -5.41 0.17
CA GLY A 146 13.08 -5.89 0.19
C GLY A 146 13.19 -7.39 -0.01
N LYS A 147 12.21 -8.15 0.53
CA LYS A 147 12.28 -9.61 0.61
C LYS A 147 11.28 -10.35 -0.29
N PHE A 148 10.14 -9.75 -0.63
CA PHE A 148 9.05 -10.42 -1.36
C PHE A 148 9.03 -10.03 -2.83
N ASN A 149 8.26 -10.72 -3.66
CA ASN A 149 8.26 -10.43 -5.11
C ASN A 149 7.89 -8.97 -5.41
N VAL A 150 8.55 -8.42 -6.42
CA VAL A 150 8.31 -7.03 -6.87
C VAL A 150 6.99 -6.86 -7.59
N ASP A 151 6.25 -7.92 -7.90
CA ASP A 151 4.91 -7.90 -8.50
C ASP A 151 3.81 -7.35 -7.55
N ASN A 152 4.17 -6.82 -6.38
CA ASN A 152 3.25 -6.23 -5.41
C ASN A 152 2.77 -4.81 -5.81
N VAL A 153 1.60 -4.71 -6.46
CA VAL A 153 0.98 -3.42 -6.83
C VAL A 153 0.44 -2.61 -5.63
N PHE A 154 0.22 -3.23 -4.46
CA PHE A 154 -0.45 -2.59 -3.33
C PHE A 154 0.34 -1.43 -2.72
N VAL A 155 1.67 -1.43 -2.84
CA VAL A 155 2.50 -0.31 -2.36
C VAL A 155 2.33 0.95 -3.20
N LEU A 156 1.89 0.82 -4.45
CA LEU A 156 1.62 1.94 -5.36
C LEU A 156 0.18 2.43 -5.26
N ILE A 157 -0.78 1.59 -4.85
CA ILE A 157 -2.18 2.03 -4.73
C ILE A 157 -2.40 2.91 -3.50
N PHE A 158 -1.68 2.67 -2.39
CA PHE A 158 -1.83 3.44 -1.16
C PHE A 158 -1.76 4.97 -1.37
N PRO A 159 -0.72 5.55 -2.01
CA PRO A 159 -0.66 6.99 -2.22
C PRO A 159 -1.82 7.52 -3.08
N VAL A 160 -2.30 6.73 -4.04
CA VAL A 160 -3.45 7.12 -4.88
C VAL A 160 -4.74 7.07 -4.07
N LEU A 161 -4.95 6.03 -3.28
CA LEU A 161 -6.09 5.86 -2.38
C LEU A 161 -6.16 7.01 -1.36
N LEU A 162 -5.02 7.42 -0.81
CA LEU A 162 -4.92 8.56 0.10
C LEU A 162 -5.33 9.87 -0.57
N VAL A 163 -4.84 10.14 -1.79
CA VAL A 163 -5.22 11.35 -2.55
C VAL A 163 -6.69 11.32 -2.95
N ALA A 164 -7.20 10.18 -3.42
CA ALA A 164 -8.61 10.01 -3.78
C ALA A 164 -9.52 10.27 -2.56
N SER A 165 -9.17 9.70 -1.41
CA SER A 165 -9.88 9.91 -0.15
C SER A 165 -9.85 11.40 0.26
N ALA A 166 -8.69 12.07 0.14
CA ALA A 166 -8.56 13.50 0.44
C ALA A 166 -9.38 14.37 -0.51
N VAL A 167 -9.40 14.04 -1.81
CA VAL A 167 -10.18 14.75 -2.82
C VAL A 167 -11.68 14.63 -2.53
N ILE A 168 -12.16 13.43 -2.23
CA ILE A 168 -13.58 13.20 -1.91
C ILE A 168 -13.96 13.92 -0.62
N ALA A 169 -13.13 13.83 0.43
CA ALA A 169 -13.41 14.50 1.70
C ALA A 169 -13.47 16.04 1.56
N ARG A 170 -12.69 16.63 0.65
CA ARG A 170 -12.62 18.10 0.46
C ARG A 170 -13.63 18.64 -0.55
N ARG A 171 -13.89 17.89 -1.64
CA ARG A 171 -14.60 18.40 -2.83
C ARG A 171 -15.75 17.51 -3.27
N GLY A 172 -15.95 16.36 -2.61
CA GLY A 172 -16.91 15.35 -3.01
C GLY A 172 -16.47 14.56 -4.25
N PRO A 173 -17.33 13.65 -4.76
CA PRO A 173 -17.03 12.76 -5.87
C PRO A 173 -17.23 13.43 -7.25
N GLN A 174 -16.81 14.69 -7.37
CA GLN A 174 -17.02 15.54 -8.53
C GLN A 174 -15.73 16.25 -8.95
N GLY A 175 -15.67 16.65 -10.22
CA GLY A 175 -14.56 17.43 -10.77
C GLY A 175 -13.39 16.61 -11.29
N LYS A 176 -12.49 17.30 -12.00
CA LYS A 176 -11.37 16.69 -12.74
C LYS A 176 -10.42 15.90 -11.83
N SER A 177 -10.13 16.42 -10.63
CA SER A 177 -9.23 15.76 -9.68
C SER A 177 -9.77 14.41 -9.21
N PHE A 178 -11.07 14.30 -8.91
CA PHE A 178 -11.69 13.03 -8.52
C PHE A 178 -11.59 12.01 -9.65
N TRP A 179 -12.02 12.39 -10.86
CA TRP A 179 -12.00 11.47 -12.00
C TRP A 179 -10.59 11.06 -12.41
N LEU A 180 -9.60 11.95 -12.32
CA LEU A 180 -8.20 11.60 -12.52
C LEU A 180 -7.76 10.52 -11.51
N THR A 181 -8.02 10.73 -10.21
CA THR A 181 -7.66 9.73 -9.19
C THR A 181 -8.42 8.42 -9.37
N ALA A 182 -9.71 8.47 -9.74
CA ALA A 182 -10.54 7.29 -9.96
C ALA A 182 -10.03 6.46 -11.16
N VAL A 183 -9.70 7.12 -12.27
CA VAL A 183 -9.10 6.46 -13.44
C VAL A 183 -7.78 5.82 -13.05
N VAL A 184 -6.87 6.55 -12.40
CA VAL A 184 -5.58 6.03 -11.95
C VAL A 184 -5.76 4.81 -11.04
N MET A 185 -6.71 4.84 -10.10
CA MET A 185 -7.02 3.67 -9.26
C MET A 185 -7.54 2.49 -10.09
N CYS A 186 -8.46 2.72 -11.04
CA CYS A 186 -9.04 1.66 -11.87
C CYS A 186 -7.97 0.97 -12.73
N VAL A 187 -7.00 1.71 -13.27
CA VAL A 187 -5.96 1.15 -14.14
C VAL A 187 -4.79 0.54 -13.38
N LEU A 188 -4.44 1.08 -12.21
CA LEU A 188 -3.35 0.54 -11.40
C LEU A 188 -3.79 -0.62 -10.52
N MET A 189 -4.99 -0.57 -9.94
CA MET A 189 -5.48 -1.63 -9.06
C MET A 189 -7.01 -1.68 -9.07
N PRO A 190 -7.60 -2.26 -10.14
CA PRO A 190 -9.05 -2.24 -10.35
C PRO A 190 -9.83 -2.87 -9.18
N MET A 191 -9.29 -3.92 -8.55
CA MET A 191 -9.92 -4.54 -7.38
C MET A 191 -10.13 -3.52 -6.25
N THR A 192 -9.09 -2.76 -5.88
CA THR A 192 -9.19 -1.72 -4.85
C THR A 192 -10.13 -0.60 -5.28
N ALA A 193 -10.14 -0.23 -6.55
CA ALA A 193 -11.06 0.77 -7.09
C ALA A 193 -12.53 0.31 -7.01
N ALA A 194 -12.82 -0.96 -7.32
CA ALA A 194 -14.16 -1.53 -7.17
C ALA A 194 -14.62 -1.52 -5.70
N LEU A 195 -13.76 -1.90 -4.76
CA LEU A 195 -14.07 -1.86 -3.33
C LEU A 195 -14.32 -0.44 -2.83
N PHE A 196 -13.50 0.49 -3.28
CA PHE A 196 -13.67 1.90 -2.95
C PHE A 196 -14.98 2.46 -3.51
N GLY A 197 -15.32 2.12 -4.76
CA GLY A 197 -16.61 2.43 -5.37
C GLY A 197 -17.78 1.81 -4.61
N ALA A 198 -17.70 0.54 -4.22
CA ALA A 198 -18.73 -0.14 -3.42
C ALA A 198 -18.98 0.59 -2.09
N PHE A 199 -17.91 0.97 -1.37
CA PHE A 199 -18.04 1.76 -0.14
C PHE A 199 -18.69 3.13 -0.38
N MET A 200 -18.29 3.84 -1.44
CA MET A 200 -18.94 5.09 -1.84
C MET A 200 -20.43 4.89 -2.11
N GLY A 201 -20.80 3.82 -2.82
CA GLY A 201 -22.18 3.46 -3.11
C GLY A 201 -22.99 3.20 -1.84
N LEU A 202 -22.46 2.40 -0.91
CA LEU A 202 -23.09 2.16 0.39
C LEU A 202 -23.30 3.47 1.16
N ARG A 203 -22.28 4.33 1.24
CA ARG A 203 -22.40 5.64 1.89
C ARG A 203 -23.45 6.54 1.22
N ALA A 204 -23.59 6.48 -0.10
CA ALA A 204 -24.59 7.24 -0.84
C ALA A 204 -26.02 6.79 -0.53
N ILE A 205 -26.23 5.48 -0.37
CA ILE A 205 -27.52 4.88 -0.05
C ILE A 205 -27.90 5.15 1.41
N PHE A 206 -26.96 5.00 2.35
CA PHE A 206 -27.18 5.20 3.79
C PHE A 206 -27.09 6.67 4.23
N ALA A 207 -26.85 7.61 3.32
CA ALA A 207 -26.91 9.03 3.64
C ALA A 207 -28.35 9.45 3.99
N ARG A 208 -28.51 10.46 4.86
CA ARG A 208 -29.84 10.99 5.26
C ARG A 208 -30.74 11.34 4.07
N ARG A 209 -30.13 11.68 2.92
CA ARG A 209 -30.76 11.77 1.61
C ARG A 209 -29.87 11.02 0.63
N LEU A 210 -30.47 10.26 -0.29
CA LEU A 210 -29.77 9.53 -1.33
C LEU A 210 -28.86 10.47 -2.13
N ASP A 211 -27.55 10.25 -2.07
CA ASP A 211 -26.58 11.02 -2.87
C ASP A 211 -26.42 10.36 -4.25
N LEU A 212 -27.32 10.72 -5.17
CA LEU A 212 -27.31 10.20 -6.54
C LEU A 212 -25.98 10.44 -7.27
N ARG A 213 -25.25 11.52 -6.93
CA ARG A 213 -23.99 11.84 -7.59
C ARG A 213 -22.90 10.88 -7.13
N MET A 214 -22.78 10.67 -5.82
CA MET A 214 -21.84 9.69 -5.26
C MET A 214 -22.18 8.27 -5.74
N LEU A 215 -23.46 7.91 -5.80
CA LEU A 215 -23.91 6.63 -6.32
C LEU A 215 -23.53 6.45 -7.80
N ARG A 216 -23.74 7.45 -8.64
CA ARG A 216 -23.33 7.41 -10.06
C ARG A 216 -21.82 7.24 -10.21
N SER A 217 -21.03 8.02 -9.47
CA SER A 217 -19.56 7.91 -9.50
C SER A 217 -19.09 6.53 -9.03
N ALA A 218 -19.72 5.98 -7.99
CA ALA A 218 -19.48 4.64 -7.49
C ALA A 218 -19.76 3.56 -8.54
N ILE A 219 -20.89 3.66 -9.24
CA ILE A 219 -21.26 2.72 -10.32
C ILE A 219 -20.25 2.80 -11.46
N VAL A 220 -19.94 3.99 -11.96
CA VAL A 220 -18.97 4.17 -13.07
C VAL A 220 -17.60 3.62 -12.70
N MET A 221 -17.12 3.92 -11.49
CA MET A 221 -15.83 3.43 -10.99
C MET A 221 -15.82 1.91 -10.86
N SER A 222 -16.90 1.31 -10.36
CA SER A 222 -17.03 -0.14 -10.23
C SER A 222 -17.07 -0.85 -11.58
N VAL A 223 -17.87 -0.33 -12.54
CA VAL A 223 -17.95 -0.88 -13.90
C VAL A 223 -16.61 -0.79 -14.62
N LEU A 224 -15.96 0.37 -14.59
CA LEU A 224 -14.64 0.55 -15.20
C LEU A 224 -13.61 -0.40 -14.59
N SER A 225 -13.63 -0.54 -13.26
CA SER A 225 -12.75 -1.46 -12.54
C SER A 225 -12.97 -2.91 -12.97
N VAL A 226 -14.22 -3.37 -13.10
CA VAL A 226 -14.53 -4.72 -13.57
C VAL A 226 -14.02 -4.94 -14.99
N ILE A 227 -14.23 -3.99 -15.90
CA ILE A 227 -13.73 -4.07 -17.28
C ILE A 227 -12.21 -4.23 -17.30
N VAL A 228 -11.49 -3.38 -16.56
CA VAL A 228 -10.03 -3.42 -16.50
C VAL A 228 -9.52 -4.68 -15.80
N TYR A 229 -10.17 -5.14 -14.72
CA TYR A 229 -9.80 -6.38 -14.02
C TYR A 229 -9.98 -7.62 -14.89
N LEU A 230 -11.04 -7.67 -15.71
CA LEU A 230 -11.32 -8.80 -16.59
C LEU A 230 -10.43 -8.83 -17.83
N GLN A 231 -9.80 -7.71 -18.21
CA GLN A 231 -8.94 -7.63 -19.39
C GLN A 231 -7.86 -8.72 -19.44
N PRO A 232 -6.97 -8.90 -18.43
CA PRO A 232 -5.95 -9.96 -18.48
C PRO A 232 -6.57 -11.37 -18.52
N VAL A 233 -7.71 -11.59 -17.87
CA VAL A 233 -8.41 -12.89 -17.87
C VAL A 233 -8.96 -13.22 -19.25
N VAL A 234 -9.58 -12.25 -19.92
CA VAL A 234 -10.10 -12.41 -21.29
C VAL A 234 -8.95 -12.64 -22.27
N VAL A 235 -7.87 -11.88 -22.16
CA VAL A 235 -6.69 -12.05 -23.02
C VAL A 235 -6.05 -13.43 -22.83
N ALA A 236 -5.90 -13.91 -21.60
CA ALA A 236 -5.39 -15.26 -21.32
C ALA A 236 -6.22 -16.34 -22.03
N LYS A 237 -7.56 -16.25 -21.95
CA LYS A 237 -8.46 -17.19 -22.63
C LYS A 237 -8.38 -17.13 -24.14
N LEU A 238 -8.33 -15.93 -24.72
CA LEU A 238 -8.23 -15.73 -26.17
C LEU A 238 -6.91 -16.28 -26.74
N LEU A 239 -5.85 -16.28 -25.93
CA LEU A 239 -4.53 -16.82 -26.27
C LEU A 239 -4.33 -18.26 -25.80
N HIS A 240 -5.38 -18.94 -25.34
CA HIS A 240 -5.36 -20.33 -24.89
C HIS A 240 -4.44 -20.60 -23.69
N PHE A 241 -4.15 -19.60 -22.86
CA PHE A 241 -3.47 -19.79 -21.58
C PHE A 241 -4.44 -20.28 -20.50
N THR A 242 -3.97 -21.24 -19.71
CA THR A 242 -4.56 -21.62 -18.42
C THR A 242 -4.10 -20.65 -17.33
N SER A 243 -4.99 -20.33 -16.40
CA SER A 243 -4.72 -19.34 -15.35
C SER A 243 -4.05 -19.99 -14.14
N GLU A 244 -2.95 -19.42 -13.68
CA GLU A 244 -2.28 -19.78 -12.41
C GLU A 244 -2.89 -19.05 -11.20
N ASN A 245 -3.99 -18.33 -11.40
CA ASN A 245 -4.63 -17.57 -10.33
C ASN A 245 -5.39 -18.49 -9.37
N SER A 246 -5.24 -18.28 -8.06
CA SER A 246 -6.21 -18.81 -7.09
C SER A 246 -7.60 -18.23 -7.37
N THR A 247 -8.63 -19.07 -7.24
CA THR A 247 -10.01 -18.67 -7.50
C THR A 247 -10.51 -17.66 -6.47
N TRP A 248 -11.57 -16.93 -6.81
CA TRP A 248 -12.24 -16.04 -5.85
C TRP A 248 -12.78 -16.84 -4.64
N LEU A 249 -13.35 -18.02 -4.89
CA LEU A 249 -13.88 -18.91 -3.85
C LEU A 249 -12.80 -19.36 -2.86
N PHE A 250 -11.61 -19.71 -3.35
CA PHE A 250 -10.47 -20.04 -2.50
C PHE A 250 -10.02 -18.84 -1.67
N ARG A 251 -9.88 -17.67 -2.30
CA ARG A 251 -9.43 -16.44 -1.61
C ARG A 251 -10.42 -15.94 -0.57
N SER A 252 -11.69 -16.33 -0.67
CA SER A 252 -12.74 -16.06 0.31
C SER A 252 -12.96 -17.19 1.31
N GLY A 253 -12.42 -18.39 1.07
CA GLY A 253 -12.70 -19.61 1.83
C GLY A 253 -14.10 -20.16 1.64
N LEU A 254 -14.78 -19.76 0.55
CA LEU A 254 -16.14 -20.20 0.22
C LEU A 254 -16.16 -21.49 -0.61
N ASP A 255 -15.01 -22.01 -1.02
CA ASP A 255 -14.85 -23.36 -1.57
C ASP A 255 -14.79 -24.45 -0.48
N GLY A 256 -14.90 -24.08 0.79
CA GLY A 256 -14.84 -24.98 1.93
C GLY A 256 -13.43 -25.22 2.46
N ASP A 257 -12.39 -24.71 1.79
CA ASP A 257 -11.02 -24.74 2.27
C ASP A 257 -10.73 -23.53 3.15
N MET A 258 -10.88 -23.70 4.46
CA MET A 258 -10.57 -22.69 5.49
C MET A 258 -9.23 -22.95 6.18
N GLN A 259 -8.35 -23.82 5.65
CA GLN A 259 -7.12 -24.22 6.33
C GLN A 259 -6.18 -23.04 6.67
N TYR A 260 -6.31 -21.94 5.94
CA TYR A 260 -5.44 -20.76 6.08
C TYR A 260 -6.02 -19.65 6.96
N TYR A 261 -7.28 -19.75 7.43
CA TYR A 261 -7.83 -18.77 8.37
C TYR A 261 -8.97 -19.32 9.23
N GLY A 262 -8.96 -18.97 10.52
CA GLY A 262 -10.06 -19.32 11.43
C GLY A 262 -11.21 -18.32 11.42
N ASN A 263 -10.89 -17.02 11.33
CA ASN A 263 -11.86 -15.92 11.30
C ASN A 263 -11.16 -14.61 10.86
N PHE A 264 -11.93 -13.54 10.65
CA PHE A 264 -11.41 -12.23 10.24
C PHE A 264 -10.34 -11.64 11.18
N ILE A 265 -10.48 -11.85 12.49
CA ILE A 265 -9.52 -11.35 13.49
C ILE A 265 -8.21 -12.12 13.36
N ASN A 266 -8.28 -13.45 13.22
CA ASN A 266 -7.12 -14.31 13.04
C ASN A 266 -6.39 -14.00 11.72
N SER A 267 -7.10 -13.71 10.62
CA SER A 267 -6.46 -13.28 9.36
C SER A 267 -5.54 -12.06 9.54
N VAL A 268 -5.82 -11.21 10.53
CA VAL A 268 -5.02 -10.02 10.85
C VAL A 268 -3.97 -10.34 11.91
N PHE A 269 -4.36 -10.86 13.06
CA PHE A 269 -3.45 -10.97 14.20
C PHE A 269 -2.69 -12.29 14.27
N VAL A 270 -3.16 -13.33 13.60
CA VAL A 270 -2.51 -14.64 13.55
C VAL A 270 -2.61 -15.18 12.12
N PRO A 271 -2.05 -14.46 11.12
CA PRO A 271 -2.08 -14.93 9.75
C PRO A 271 -1.33 -16.26 9.67
N TYR A 272 -1.83 -17.19 8.84
CA TYR A 272 -1.17 -18.47 8.55
C TYR A 272 0.33 -18.28 8.27
N PHE A 273 0.57 -17.23 7.49
CA PHE A 273 1.86 -16.81 7.05
C PHE A 273 2.34 -15.65 7.94
N ASN A 274 3.10 -16.02 8.98
CA ASN A 274 3.31 -15.18 10.17
C ASN A 274 3.94 -13.80 9.85
N ARG A 275 3.33 -12.75 10.39
CA ARG A 275 3.91 -11.40 10.44
C ARG A 275 4.20 -11.02 11.89
N PRO A 276 5.33 -10.38 12.21
CA PRO A 276 5.57 -9.99 13.59
C PRO A 276 4.53 -9.01 14.09
N MET A 277 3.86 -9.36 15.19
CA MET A 277 2.72 -8.62 15.73
C MET A 277 3.02 -7.16 16.05
N TYR A 278 4.27 -6.86 16.42
CA TYR A 278 4.68 -5.49 16.69
C TYR A 278 4.58 -4.57 15.47
N PHE A 279 4.53 -5.09 14.24
CA PHE A 279 4.24 -4.30 13.04
C PHE A 279 2.83 -3.73 12.99
N VAL A 280 1.88 -4.37 13.66
CA VAL A 280 0.49 -3.92 13.76
C VAL A 280 0.26 -3.21 15.08
N LEU A 281 0.72 -3.81 16.18
CA LEU A 281 0.44 -3.34 17.54
C LEU A 281 1.11 -2.00 17.84
N ILE A 282 2.35 -1.75 17.41
CA ILE A 282 3.05 -0.49 17.72
C ILE A 282 2.37 0.70 17.02
N PRO A 283 2.10 0.67 15.69
CA PRO A 283 1.35 1.76 15.05
C PRO A 283 -0.05 1.94 15.63
N ALA A 284 -0.77 0.85 15.91
CA ALA A 284 -2.09 0.92 16.53
C ALA A 284 -2.04 1.56 17.92
N ALA A 285 -1.10 1.15 18.77
CA ALA A 285 -0.91 1.72 20.11
C ALA A 285 -0.55 3.21 20.06
N LEU A 286 0.33 3.63 19.13
CA LEU A 286 0.65 5.04 18.95
C LEU A 286 -0.59 5.86 18.53
N LEU A 287 -1.37 5.35 17.58
CA LEU A 287 -2.61 6.00 17.14
C LEU A 287 -3.63 6.09 18.28
N LEU A 288 -3.84 5.02 19.04
CA LEU A 288 -4.73 5.01 20.20
C LEU A 288 -4.25 6.00 21.28
N LEU A 289 -2.95 6.08 21.51
CA LEU A 289 -2.35 7.04 22.45
C LEU A 289 -2.60 8.49 22.00
N GLN A 290 -2.43 8.78 20.70
CA GLN A 290 -2.78 10.09 20.14
C GLN A 290 -4.26 10.42 20.30
N LEU A 291 -5.16 9.47 20.02
CA LEU A 291 -6.60 9.67 20.15
C LEU A 291 -7.01 9.90 21.61
N TRP A 292 -6.50 9.08 22.54
CA TRP A 292 -6.72 9.27 23.97
C TRP A 292 -6.22 10.63 24.44
N TYR A 293 -5.01 11.01 24.03
CA TYR A 293 -4.40 12.28 24.40
C TYR A 293 -5.21 13.47 23.82
N ARG A 294 -5.70 13.37 22.57
CA ARG A 294 -6.61 14.36 21.98
C ARG A 294 -7.90 14.49 22.79
N ILE A 295 -8.52 13.39 23.19
CA ILE A 295 -9.76 13.44 24.00
C ILE A 295 -9.52 14.12 25.35
N ARG A 296 -8.35 13.93 25.96
CA ARG A 296 -8.03 14.46 27.29
C ARG A 296 -7.53 15.90 27.31
N PHE A 297 -6.80 16.32 26.27
CA PHE A 297 -6.05 17.57 26.28
C PHE A 297 -6.36 18.51 25.12
N ALA A 298 -7.19 18.10 24.15
CA ALA A 298 -7.59 19.03 23.09
C ALA A 298 -8.41 20.18 23.68
N PRO A 299 -8.12 21.44 23.29
CA PRO A 299 -8.98 22.55 23.62
C PRO A 299 -10.40 22.27 23.11
N GLN A 300 -11.43 22.63 23.89
CA GLN A 300 -12.79 22.76 23.36
C GLN A 300 -12.80 23.96 22.41
N SER A 301 -12.29 23.76 21.20
CA SER A 301 -12.35 24.79 20.17
C SER A 301 -13.76 24.82 19.62
N ASN A 302 -14.43 25.97 19.75
CA ASN A 302 -15.70 26.27 19.09
C ASN A 302 -15.53 26.49 17.57
N SER A 303 -14.32 26.36 17.01
CA SER A 303 -14.09 26.51 15.57
C SER A 303 -14.55 25.25 14.83
N THR A 304 -15.74 25.33 14.24
CA THR A 304 -16.40 24.27 13.48
C THR A 304 -15.78 23.94 12.12
N GLU A 305 -14.83 24.73 11.61
CA GLU A 305 -14.67 24.80 10.13
C GLU A 305 -13.44 24.14 9.49
N GLU A 306 -12.30 23.90 10.15
CA GLU A 306 -11.09 23.42 9.44
C GLU A 306 -10.53 22.05 9.87
N THR A 307 -10.93 21.50 11.03
CA THR A 307 -10.27 20.31 11.61
C THR A 307 -10.90 18.97 11.23
N GLY A 308 -12.05 18.97 10.55
CA GLY A 308 -12.86 17.77 10.25
C GLY A 308 -12.39 16.93 9.05
N TYR A 309 -11.54 17.48 8.17
CA TYR A 309 -11.22 16.83 6.89
C TYR A 309 -10.45 15.50 7.02
N PRO A 310 -9.43 15.37 7.89
CA PRO A 310 -8.74 14.07 8.06
C PRO A 310 -9.69 13.00 8.62
N ASP A 311 -10.61 13.39 9.50
CA ASP A 311 -11.54 12.47 10.16
C ASP A 311 -12.61 11.98 9.16
N ALA A 312 -13.04 12.83 8.21
CA ALA A 312 -13.94 12.46 7.12
C ALA A 312 -13.28 11.60 6.02
N MET A 313 -11.95 11.67 5.89
CA MET A 313 -11.16 10.92 4.91
C MET A 313 -10.90 9.47 5.34
N MET A 314 -10.65 9.23 6.63
CA MET A 314 -10.24 7.91 7.13
C MET A 314 -11.19 6.76 6.76
N PRO A 315 -12.53 6.91 6.82
CA PRO A 315 -13.42 5.81 6.44
C PRO A 315 -13.20 5.33 5.00
N TYR A 316 -12.95 6.26 4.05
CA TYR A 316 -12.65 5.90 2.66
C TYR A 316 -11.31 5.19 2.52
N LEU A 317 -10.31 5.65 3.27
CA LEU A 317 -8.95 5.09 3.23
C LEU A 317 -8.89 3.67 3.81
N PHE A 318 -9.62 3.39 4.88
CA PHE A 318 -9.70 2.04 5.49
C PHE A 318 -10.70 1.12 4.79
N ALA A 319 -11.68 1.66 4.06
CA ALA A 319 -12.73 0.86 3.42
C ALA A 319 -12.18 -0.22 2.51
N SER A 320 -11.14 0.09 1.72
CA SER A 320 -10.51 -0.89 0.83
C SER A 320 -9.95 -2.09 1.60
N TYR A 321 -9.31 -1.89 2.75
CA TYR A 321 -8.81 -2.99 3.57
C TYR A 321 -9.94 -3.75 4.27
N LEU A 322 -10.91 -3.03 4.85
CA LEU A 322 -12.03 -3.67 5.57
C LEU A 322 -12.89 -4.53 4.64
N LEU A 323 -13.20 -4.03 3.45
CA LEU A 323 -13.92 -4.81 2.44
C LEU A 323 -13.06 -5.94 1.89
N THR A 324 -11.74 -5.74 1.78
CA THR A 324 -10.83 -6.84 1.41
C THR A 324 -10.86 -7.94 2.45
N LEU A 325 -10.82 -7.60 3.73
CA LEU A 325 -10.91 -8.56 4.83
C LEU A 325 -12.26 -9.27 4.84
N LEU A 326 -13.35 -8.55 4.55
CA LEU A 326 -14.70 -9.11 4.47
C LEU A 326 -14.86 -10.12 3.33
N PHE A 327 -14.36 -9.78 2.13
CA PHE A 327 -14.56 -10.60 0.93
C PHE A 327 -13.43 -11.62 0.69
N TRP A 328 -12.22 -11.39 1.19
CA TRP A 328 -11.04 -12.24 0.99
C TRP A 328 -10.19 -12.41 2.26
N PRO A 329 -10.77 -12.91 3.36
CA PRO A 329 -10.02 -13.12 4.61
C PRO A 329 -8.85 -14.10 4.47
N GLN A 330 -9.01 -15.12 3.63
CA GLN A 330 -7.97 -16.11 3.35
C GLN A 330 -6.78 -15.47 2.64
N ALA A 331 -7.02 -14.61 1.64
CA ALA A 331 -5.95 -13.90 0.96
C ALA A 331 -5.15 -13.00 1.92
N VAL A 332 -5.82 -12.31 2.86
CA VAL A 332 -5.16 -11.50 3.88
C VAL A 332 -4.30 -12.37 4.82
N ALA A 333 -4.79 -13.56 5.19
CA ALA A 333 -4.07 -14.48 6.07
C ALA A 333 -2.84 -15.13 5.38
N ILE A 334 -2.92 -15.38 4.07
CA ILE A 334 -1.84 -15.97 3.30
C ILE A 334 -0.80 -14.90 2.89
N HIS A 335 -1.22 -13.70 2.55
CA HIS A 335 -0.33 -12.66 2.02
C HIS A 335 -0.39 -11.34 2.79
N PRO A 336 -0.16 -11.32 4.12
CA PRO A 336 -0.28 -10.09 4.90
C PRO A 336 0.60 -8.95 4.37
N TYR A 337 1.81 -9.24 3.88
CA TYR A 337 2.74 -8.25 3.30
C TYR A 337 2.20 -7.53 2.06
N LEU A 338 1.26 -8.13 1.31
CA LEU A 338 0.58 -7.49 0.18
C LEU A 338 -0.47 -6.51 0.68
N TYR A 339 -1.18 -6.86 1.76
CA TYR A 339 -2.30 -6.05 2.27
C TYR A 339 -1.89 -5.04 3.35
N ASP A 340 -0.71 -5.17 3.94
CA ASP A 340 -0.16 -4.22 4.92
C ASP A 340 -0.09 -2.77 4.41
N PRO A 341 0.24 -2.47 3.14
CA PRO A 341 0.11 -1.12 2.60
C PRO A 341 -1.30 -0.54 2.70
N LEU A 342 -2.34 -1.38 2.69
CA LEU A 342 -3.74 -0.96 2.85
C LEU A 342 -4.21 -0.92 4.33
N LEU A 343 -3.44 -1.49 5.26
CA LEU A 343 -3.72 -1.43 6.70
C LEU A 343 -2.81 -0.44 7.43
N ILE A 344 -1.50 -0.72 7.40
CA ILE A 344 -0.47 0.01 8.12
C ILE A 344 -0.15 1.34 7.43
N GLY A 345 -0.24 1.41 6.10
CA GLY A 345 -0.14 2.68 5.36
C GLY A 345 -1.14 3.73 5.88
N PRO A 346 -2.46 3.42 5.88
CA PRO A 346 -3.48 4.29 6.46
C PRO A 346 -3.27 4.66 7.92
N VAL A 347 -2.91 3.69 8.78
CA VAL A 347 -2.59 3.96 10.21
C VAL A 347 -1.42 4.93 10.32
N GLY A 348 -0.34 4.70 9.58
CA GLY A 348 0.83 5.57 9.54
C GLY A 348 0.49 6.97 9.07
N ALA A 349 -0.27 7.11 7.98
CA ALA A 349 -0.71 8.42 7.50
C ALA A 349 -1.63 9.12 8.50
N TRP A 350 -2.53 8.42 9.18
CA TRP A 350 -3.36 9.00 10.22
C TRP A 350 -2.53 9.56 11.37
N ILE A 351 -1.50 8.82 11.80
CA ILE A 351 -0.56 9.29 12.84
C ILE A 351 0.10 10.61 12.43
N VAL A 352 0.58 10.71 11.18
CA VAL A 352 1.20 11.95 10.67
C VAL A 352 0.18 13.08 10.58
N LEU A 353 -1.02 12.80 10.07
CA LEU A 353 -2.10 13.79 9.96
C LEU A 353 -2.59 14.29 11.32
N ASN A 354 -2.55 13.45 12.35
CA ASN A 354 -2.84 13.87 13.72
C ASN A 354 -1.78 14.85 14.22
N PHE A 355 -0.48 14.59 14.03
CA PHE A 355 0.57 15.54 14.39
C PHE A 355 0.52 16.84 13.58
N ALA A 356 -0.07 16.81 12.38
CA ALA A 356 -0.35 18.01 11.60
C ALA A 356 -1.50 18.87 12.16
N LYS A 357 -2.26 18.40 13.18
CA LYS A 357 -3.26 19.19 13.95
C LYS A 357 -2.61 19.69 15.25
N PRO A 358 -1.96 20.86 15.23
CA PRO A 358 -0.86 21.13 16.15
C PRO A 358 -1.28 21.57 17.55
N GLU A 359 -2.49 22.15 17.69
CA GLU A 359 -3.00 22.73 18.93
C GLU A 359 -3.04 21.74 20.11
N VAL A 360 -3.12 20.45 19.81
CA VAL A 360 -3.24 19.39 20.80
C VAL A 360 -1.86 18.96 21.32
N TYR A 361 -0.89 18.78 20.43
CA TYR A 361 0.37 18.08 20.74
C TYR A 361 1.53 18.98 21.16
N GLU A 362 1.43 20.30 20.92
CA GLU A 362 2.48 21.26 21.22
C GLU A 362 2.82 21.33 22.72
N ARG A 363 1.82 21.20 23.59
CA ARG A 363 1.98 21.30 25.05
C ARG A 363 3.03 20.33 25.61
N HIS A 364 3.15 19.14 25.03
CA HIS A 364 4.10 18.11 25.44
C HIS A 364 5.02 17.74 24.28
N TYR A 365 5.48 18.73 23.49
CA TYR A 365 6.23 18.47 22.25
C TYR A 365 7.48 17.62 22.48
N LEU A 366 8.23 17.82 23.56
CA LEU A 366 9.43 17.02 23.85
C LEU A 366 9.09 15.55 24.05
N ALA A 367 8.05 15.24 24.82
CA ALA A 367 7.64 13.85 25.06
C ALA A 367 7.25 13.15 23.74
N TRP A 368 6.45 13.82 22.90
CA TRP A 368 6.09 13.29 21.59
C TRP A 368 7.29 13.13 20.66
N LEU A 369 8.23 14.07 20.69
CA LEU A 369 9.47 13.97 19.93
C LEU A 369 10.31 12.78 20.38
N PHE A 370 10.48 12.57 21.69
CA PHE A 370 11.18 11.40 22.23
C PHE A 370 10.50 10.09 21.81
N VAL A 371 9.17 10.00 21.89
CA VAL A 371 8.41 8.83 21.43
C VAL A 371 8.67 8.57 19.95
N LEU A 372 8.56 9.59 19.09
CA LEU A 372 8.78 9.44 17.66
C LEU A 372 10.22 9.04 17.33
N LEU A 373 11.22 9.67 17.95
CA LEU A 373 12.63 9.34 17.73
C LEU A 373 12.98 7.92 18.20
N PHE A 374 12.40 7.50 19.33
CA PHE A 374 12.51 6.12 19.80
C PHE A 374 11.92 5.15 18.77
N LEU A 375 10.73 5.44 18.24
CA LEU A 375 10.08 4.58 17.24
C LEU A 375 10.81 4.57 15.90
N VAL A 376 11.37 5.70 15.46
CA VAL A 376 12.24 5.78 14.27
C VAL A 376 13.47 4.89 14.47
N THR A 377 14.10 4.94 15.64
CA THR A 377 15.27 4.12 15.96
C THR A 377 14.92 2.63 16.04
N PHE A 378 13.80 2.29 16.68
CA PHE A 378 13.26 0.94 16.72
C PHE A 378 13.01 0.40 15.30
N ASN A 379 12.32 1.18 14.47
CA ASN A 379 12.01 0.85 13.09
C ASN A 379 13.29 0.61 12.26
N ALA A 380 14.26 1.52 12.34
CA ALA A 380 15.56 1.38 11.67
C ALA A 380 16.29 0.11 12.12
N THR A 381 16.25 -0.21 13.42
CA THR A 381 16.81 -1.44 13.97
C THR A 381 16.12 -2.68 13.38
N LYS A 382 14.80 -2.66 13.23
CA LYS A 382 14.06 -3.78 12.59
C LYS A 382 14.41 -3.96 11.12
N ILE A 383 14.59 -2.86 10.39
CA ILE A 383 15.05 -2.90 8.99
C ILE A 383 16.46 -3.49 8.92
N ALA A 384 17.39 -3.06 9.78
CA ALA A 384 18.75 -3.61 9.85
C ALA A 384 18.73 -5.11 10.17
N GLN A 385 17.99 -5.51 11.22
CA GLN A 385 17.85 -6.91 11.62
C GLN A 385 17.32 -7.78 10.48
N ALA A 386 16.31 -7.30 9.75
CA ALA A 386 15.75 -8.01 8.61
C ALA A 386 16.77 -8.19 7.46
N ALA A 387 17.70 -7.25 7.28
CA ALA A 387 18.74 -7.34 6.27
C ALA A 387 19.79 -8.42 6.58
N HIS A 388 20.14 -8.59 7.86
CA HIS A 388 21.17 -9.52 8.31
C HIS A 388 20.65 -10.91 8.69
N CYS A 389 19.34 -11.07 8.90
CA CYS A 389 18.74 -12.38 9.13
C CYS A 389 17.66 -12.72 8.09
N SER A 390 17.99 -13.67 7.22
CA SER A 390 17.09 -14.20 6.19
C SER A 390 15.96 -15.05 6.78
N ALA A 391 16.20 -15.71 7.91
CA ALA A 391 15.26 -16.65 8.55
C ALA A 391 14.62 -16.14 9.88
N CYS A 392 15.08 -15.03 10.43
CA CYS A 392 14.56 -14.54 11.72
C CYS A 392 13.29 -13.70 11.51
N TYR A 393 12.18 -14.13 12.11
CA TYR A 393 10.91 -13.41 12.30
C TYR A 393 10.13 -12.98 11.04
N PHE A 394 10.78 -12.97 9.88
CA PHE A 394 10.17 -12.67 8.59
C PHE A 394 10.28 -13.92 7.75
N PRO A 395 9.16 -14.57 7.44
CA PRO A 395 9.18 -15.71 6.56
C PRO A 395 9.87 -15.36 5.23
N SER A 396 10.84 -16.18 4.83
CA SER A 396 11.51 -16.03 3.54
C SER A 396 10.61 -16.63 2.45
N TRP A 397 9.58 -15.91 2.01
CA TRP A 397 8.74 -16.33 0.91
C TRP A 397 9.38 -15.99 -0.44
N GLY A 398 10.53 -16.61 -0.69
CA GLY A 398 11.02 -16.80 -2.04
C GLY A 398 10.31 -18.01 -2.66
N MET A 399 10.59 -18.30 -3.93
CA MET A 399 10.15 -19.51 -4.66
C MET A 399 10.70 -20.82 -4.07
N GLN A 400 10.57 -21.03 -2.77
CA GLN A 400 10.83 -22.28 -2.07
C GLN A 400 9.49 -22.90 -1.64
N SER A 401 8.54 -22.98 -2.56
CA SER A 401 7.37 -23.87 -2.41
C SER A 401 7.74 -25.36 -2.50
N GLN A 402 9.01 -25.74 -2.27
CA GLN A 402 9.39 -27.11 -1.97
C GLN A 402 9.36 -27.41 -0.46
N GLN A 403 9.02 -26.44 0.39
CA GLN A 403 8.85 -26.64 1.83
C GLN A 403 7.47 -26.21 2.34
N ALA A 404 6.42 -26.48 1.55
CA ALA A 404 5.11 -26.75 2.13
C ALA A 404 4.95 -28.28 2.08
N GLY A 405 5.18 -28.91 3.23
CA GLY A 405 4.98 -30.35 3.43
C GLY A 405 3.51 -30.72 3.50
#